data_AF-D7DS58-F1
#
_entry.id   AF-D7DS58-F1
#
_cell.length_a   1.000
_cell.length_b   1.000
_cell.length_c   1.000
_cell.angle_alpha   90.00
_cell.angle_beta   90.00
_cell.angle_gamma   90.00
#
_symmetry.space_group_name_H-M   'P 1'
#
loop_
_entity.id
_entity.type
_entity.pdbx_description
1 polymer ?
#
loop_
_entity_poly.entity_id
_entity_poly.type
_entity_poly.pdbx_seq_one_letter_code
_entity_poly.pdbx_strand_id
1 'polypeptide(L)'
;MNNDYLTISELIKLKKEKVSHLAFIIYGARGMGKTTCLRGMYEEIKKHTSYSTIFAYDVEDIDICDCLFLDDFGTKFNKRDFATVQNKEFMKLLQEVRTNIPIIVSSSPSYLLLDKDFRTFFNPAPILAKNDKMFIVSLMGKKLYVKHPTDKFNKQERLKENRGRKERFYKHLDTIKQSKEKKKK
;
A
#
# COMPACT_ATOMS: atom_id res chain seq x y z
N MET A 1 -6.66 -11.68 30.85
CA MET A 1 -5.74 -11.97 29.72
C MET A 1 -5.63 -10.69 28.91
N ASN A 2 -4.49 -10.00 28.94
CA ASN A 2 -4.26 -8.83 28.11
C ASN A 2 -4.20 -9.28 26.64
N ASN A 3 -5.13 -8.79 25.82
CA ASN A 3 -5.08 -8.99 24.37
C ASN A 3 -3.93 -8.11 23.82
N ASP A 4 -2.71 -8.64 23.79
CA ASP A 4 -1.54 -8.03 23.13
C ASP A 4 -1.61 -8.15 21.59
N TYR A 5 -2.81 -8.34 21.05
CA TYR A 5 -3.06 -8.50 19.63
C TYR A 5 -3.70 -7.21 19.12
N LEU A 6 -2.97 -6.51 18.25
CA LEU A 6 -3.51 -5.38 17.52
C LEU A 6 -3.94 -5.84 16.13
N THR A 7 -5.14 -5.46 15.68
CA THR A 7 -5.62 -5.65 14.31
C THR A 7 -5.66 -4.33 13.53
N ILE A 8 -5.88 -4.40 12.21
CA ILE A 8 -5.98 -3.18 11.40
C ILE A 8 -7.27 -2.41 11.69
N SER A 9 -8.36 -3.13 11.97
CA SER A 9 -9.64 -2.52 12.36
C SER A 9 -9.57 -1.76 13.69
N GLU A 10 -8.83 -2.29 14.67
CA GLU A 10 -8.57 -1.61 15.94
C GLU A 10 -7.71 -0.34 15.75
N LEU A 11 -6.72 -0.41 14.86
CA LEU A 11 -5.92 0.76 14.49
C LEU A 11 -6.78 1.87 13.88
N ILE A 12 -7.67 1.55 12.93
CA ILE A 12 -8.59 2.52 12.32
C ILE A 12 -9.46 3.17 13.40
N LYS A 13 -10.06 2.37 14.28
CA LYS A 13 -10.91 2.87 15.37
C LYS A 13 -10.18 3.90 16.22
N LEU A 14 -9.00 3.53 16.73
CA LEU A 14 -8.18 4.39 17.59
C LEU A 14 -7.78 5.70 16.90
N LYS A 15 -7.49 5.64 15.60
CA LYS A 15 -7.04 6.80 14.83
C LYS A 15 -8.17 7.75 14.48
N LYS A 16 -9.36 7.24 14.16
CA LYS A 16 -10.58 8.04 13.99
C LYS A 16 -10.98 8.75 15.28
N GLU A 17 -11.01 8.03 16.41
CA GLU A 17 -11.38 8.61 17.72
C GLU A 17 -10.44 9.74 18.17
N LYS A 18 -9.15 9.62 17.86
CA LYS A 18 -8.12 10.61 18.22
C LYS A 18 -7.89 11.68 17.16
N VAL A 19 -8.64 11.67 16.05
CA VAL A 19 -8.43 12.54 14.88
C VAL A 19 -6.94 12.60 14.51
N SER A 20 -6.33 11.42 14.36
CA SER A 20 -4.88 11.28 14.15
C SER A 20 -4.57 10.35 13.00
N HIS A 21 -3.41 10.55 12.40
CA HIS A 21 -2.93 9.78 11.26
C HIS A 21 -1.91 8.71 11.68
N LEU A 22 -1.85 7.62 10.92
CA LEU A 22 -0.76 6.67 10.94
C LEU A 22 -0.53 6.11 9.53
N ALA A 23 0.63 6.44 8.98
CA ALA A 23 1.16 5.79 7.80
C ALA A 23 2.24 4.77 8.19
N PHE A 24 2.15 3.57 7.65
CA PHE A 24 3.19 2.56 7.80
C PHE A 24 3.39 1.73 6.55
N ILE A 25 4.57 1.14 6.43
CA ILE A 25 4.98 0.41 5.23
C ILE A 25 5.39 -1.01 5.55
N ILE A 26 4.71 -1.96 4.91
CA ILE A 26 5.02 -3.37 4.96
C ILE A 26 6.20 -3.65 4.03
N TYR A 27 7.30 -4.11 4.60
CA TYR A 27 8.48 -4.48 3.85
C TYR A 27 9.06 -5.83 4.30
N GLY A 28 9.89 -6.39 3.43
CA GLY A 28 10.49 -7.69 3.58
C GLY A 28 10.98 -8.22 2.23
N ALA A 29 11.75 -9.31 2.25
CA ALA A 29 12.31 -9.92 1.06
C ALA A 29 11.24 -10.28 -0.01
N ARG A 30 11.69 -10.49 -1.24
CA ARG A 30 10.84 -10.98 -2.32
C ARG A 30 10.24 -12.34 -1.91
N GLY A 31 8.93 -12.55 -2.16
CA GLY A 31 8.24 -13.78 -1.75
C GLY A 31 7.76 -13.84 -0.28
N MET A 32 8.00 -12.80 0.54
CA MET A 32 7.49 -12.77 1.93
C MET A 32 5.97 -12.58 2.03
N GLY A 33 5.27 -12.32 0.92
CA GLY A 33 3.81 -12.19 0.91
C GLY A 33 3.31 -10.81 1.32
N LYS A 34 4.07 -9.74 1.03
CA LYS A 34 3.68 -8.34 1.34
C LYS A 34 2.31 -7.95 0.78
N THR A 35 2.09 -8.12 -0.53
CA THR A 35 0.79 -7.88 -1.16
C THR A 35 -0.31 -8.76 -0.56
N THR A 36 -0.01 -10.03 -0.26
CA THR A 36 -0.97 -10.92 0.42
C THR A 36 -1.31 -10.43 1.83
N CYS A 37 -0.33 -9.89 2.56
CA CYS A 37 -0.52 -9.28 3.87
C CYS A 37 -1.41 -8.03 3.77
N LEU A 38 -1.13 -7.12 2.84
CA LEU A 38 -2.01 -5.97 2.58
C LEU A 38 -3.44 -6.41 2.23
N ARG A 39 -3.60 -7.44 1.39
CA ARG A 39 -4.92 -7.99 1.03
C ARG A 39 -5.63 -8.61 2.22
N GLY A 40 -4.90 -9.23 3.15
CA GLY A 40 -5.45 -9.74 4.41
C GLY A 40 -6.03 -8.62 5.27
N MET A 41 -5.27 -7.52 5.43
CA MET A 41 -5.77 -6.31 6.12
C MET A 41 -6.98 -5.71 5.40
N TYR A 42 -6.92 -5.61 4.08
CA TYR A 42 -8.00 -5.06 3.26
C TYR A 42 -9.29 -5.90 3.36
N GLU A 43 -9.19 -7.22 3.31
CA GLU A 43 -10.35 -8.12 3.49
C GLU A 43 -10.93 -8.01 4.91
N GLU A 44 -10.09 -7.88 5.94
CA GLU A 44 -10.55 -7.64 7.31
C GLU A 44 -11.44 -6.39 7.34
N ILE A 45 -10.98 -5.27 6.80
CA ILE A 45 -11.74 -4.01 6.82
C ILE A 45 -12.99 -4.11 5.97
N LYS A 46 -12.95 -4.76 4.80
CA LYS A 46 -14.15 -4.99 3.97
C LYS A 46 -15.26 -5.77 4.68
N LYS A 47 -14.93 -6.57 5.71
CA LYS A 47 -15.92 -7.25 6.55
C LYS A 47 -16.54 -6.33 7.60
N HIS A 48 -15.92 -5.18 7.89
CA HIS A 48 -16.47 -4.14 8.75
C HIS A 48 -17.21 -3.09 7.91
N THR A 49 -18.54 -3.11 7.92
CA THR A 49 -19.37 -2.19 7.13
C THR A 49 -19.24 -0.71 7.53
N SER A 50 -18.68 -0.43 8.71
CA SER A 50 -18.50 0.92 9.25
C SER A 50 -17.25 1.65 8.74
N TYR A 51 -16.38 0.97 7.98
CA TYR A 51 -15.12 1.56 7.51
C TYR A 51 -15.03 1.58 5.99
N SER A 52 -14.74 2.74 5.42
CA SER A 52 -14.42 2.87 4.00
C SER A 52 -12.95 2.47 3.76
N THR A 53 -12.70 1.73 2.68
CA THR A 53 -11.32 1.31 2.36
C THR A 53 -11.11 1.13 0.87
N ILE A 54 -9.91 1.50 0.43
CA ILE A 54 -9.45 1.49 -0.95
C ILE A 54 -8.15 0.71 -1.05
N PHE A 55 -8.07 -0.15 -2.05
CA PHE A 55 -6.84 -0.84 -2.44
C PHE A 55 -6.34 -0.25 -3.76
N ALA A 56 -5.45 0.70 -3.67
CA ALA A 56 -4.89 1.41 -4.80
C ALA A 56 -3.74 0.62 -5.41
N TYR A 57 -3.88 0.31 -6.70
CA TYR A 57 -2.79 -0.19 -7.53
C TYR A 57 -2.10 0.96 -8.24
N ASP A 58 -2.76 2.10 -8.47
CA ASP A 58 -2.29 3.30 -9.16
C ASP A 58 -2.74 4.60 -8.47
N VAL A 59 -2.10 5.72 -8.81
CA VAL A 59 -2.41 7.04 -8.19
C VAL A 59 -3.87 7.44 -8.44
N GLU A 60 -4.41 7.03 -9.60
CA GLU A 60 -5.79 7.28 -10.04
C GLU A 60 -6.83 6.56 -9.16
N ASP A 61 -6.43 5.53 -8.41
CA ASP A 61 -7.32 4.80 -7.49
C ASP A 61 -7.47 5.50 -6.13
N ILE A 62 -6.65 6.52 -5.84
CA ILE A 62 -6.58 7.16 -4.51
C ILE A 62 -7.77 8.09 -4.32
N ASP A 63 -8.48 7.89 -3.21
CA ASP A 63 -9.56 8.76 -2.75
C ASP A 63 -9.63 8.76 -1.20
N ILE A 64 -10.45 9.64 -0.63
CA ILE A 64 -10.65 9.77 0.82
C ILE A 64 -11.38 8.52 1.35
N CYS A 65 -10.75 7.87 2.32
CA CYS A 65 -11.30 6.70 2.99
C CYS A 65 -10.74 6.55 4.41
N ASP A 66 -11.27 5.60 5.19
CA ASP A 66 -10.76 5.31 6.54
C ASP A 66 -9.42 4.57 6.52
N CYS A 67 -9.16 3.78 5.48
CA CYS A 67 -7.91 3.06 5.29
C CYS A 67 -7.55 2.89 3.80
N LEU A 68 -6.43 3.47 3.41
CA LEU A 68 -5.87 3.42 2.06
C LEU A 68 -4.70 2.43 2.00
N PHE A 69 -4.78 1.47 1.08
CA PHE A 69 -3.68 0.55 0.77
C PHE A 69 -3.00 0.98 -0.53
N LEU A 70 -1.67 1.15 -0.50
CA LEU A 70 -0.83 1.53 -1.62
C LEU A 70 0.11 0.36 -1.98
N ASP A 71 -0.32 -0.53 -2.88
CA ASP A 71 0.46 -1.73 -3.21
C ASP A 71 1.52 -1.46 -4.26
N ASP A 72 2.76 -1.81 -3.94
CA ASP A 72 3.93 -1.67 -4.80
C ASP A 72 4.21 -0.22 -5.28
N PHE A 73 3.72 0.79 -4.57
CA PHE A 73 3.99 2.19 -4.90
C PHE A 73 5.49 2.53 -4.81
N GLY A 74 6.25 1.78 -4.01
CA GLY A 74 7.71 1.92 -3.96
C GLY A 74 8.44 1.68 -5.28
N THR A 75 7.85 0.94 -6.23
CA THR A 75 8.45 0.76 -7.56
C THR A 75 8.17 1.92 -8.51
N LYS A 76 7.16 2.74 -8.20
CA LYS A 76 6.75 3.90 -9.00
C LYS A 76 7.44 5.18 -8.58
N PHE A 77 7.76 5.29 -7.30
CA PHE A 77 8.40 6.46 -6.69
C PHE A 77 9.84 6.13 -6.26
N ASN A 78 10.65 5.70 -7.24
CA ASN A 78 12.03 5.31 -7.00
C ASN A 78 12.89 6.54 -6.66
N LYS A 79 13.85 6.36 -5.75
CA LYS A 79 14.85 7.37 -5.34
C LYS A 79 15.58 8.06 -6.50
N ARG A 80 15.74 7.39 -7.64
CA ARG A 80 16.41 7.96 -8.83
C ARG A 80 15.57 9.03 -9.55
N ASP A 81 14.26 9.03 -9.37
CA ASP A 81 13.32 9.93 -10.06
C ASP A 81 12.80 11.06 -9.16
N PHE A 82 13.43 11.29 -8.00
CA PHE A 82 13.01 12.24 -6.97
C PHE A 82 12.74 13.66 -7.48
N ALA A 83 13.54 14.14 -8.44
CA ALA A 83 13.41 15.49 -8.97
C ALA A 83 12.24 15.69 -9.95
N THR A 84 11.53 14.61 -10.32
CA THR A 84 10.41 14.69 -11.25
C THR A 84 9.21 15.42 -10.64
N VAL A 85 8.46 16.15 -11.47
CA VAL A 85 7.22 16.83 -11.06
C VAL A 85 6.24 15.84 -10.45
N GLN A 86 6.16 14.63 -10.99
CA GLN A 86 5.27 13.57 -10.52
C GLN A 86 5.57 13.16 -9.06
N ASN A 87 6.83 12.96 -8.69
CA ASN A 87 7.19 12.60 -7.32
C ASN A 87 6.85 13.73 -6.34
N LYS A 88 7.12 14.98 -6.73
CA LYS A 88 6.79 16.16 -5.89
C LYS A 88 5.28 16.30 -5.68
N GLU A 89 4.48 16.19 -6.74
CA GLU A 89 3.01 16.28 -6.64
C GLU A 89 2.43 15.12 -5.83
N PHE A 90 2.97 13.91 -5.98
CA PHE A 90 2.53 12.79 -5.16
C PHE A 90 2.89 12.96 -3.68
N MET A 91 4.07 13.51 -3.37
CA MET A 91 4.42 13.83 -1.99
C MET A 91 3.50 14.90 -1.40
N LYS A 92 3.10 15.92 -2.17
CA LYS A 92 2.08 16.90 -1.73
C LYS A 92 0.74 16.21 -1.46
N LEU A 93 0.28 15.35 -2.37
CA LEU A 93 -0.94 14.56 -2.17
C LEU A 93 -0.88 13.77 -0.87
N LEU A 94 0.23 13.09 -0.58
CA LEU A 94 0.43 12.35 0.66
C LEU A 94 0.31 13.26 1.90
N GLN A 95 0.82 14.49 1.86
CA GLN A 95 0.68 15.45 2.96
C GLN A 95 -0.79 15.85 3.19
N GLU A 96 -1.54 16.11 2.12
CA GLU A 96 -2.97 16.49 2.19
C GLU A 96 -3.85 15.35 2.73
N VAL A 97 -3.54 14.10 2.38
CA VAL A 97 -4.32 12.96 2.91
C VAL A 97 -4.04 12.67 4.38
N ARG A 98 -2.95 13.19 4.98
CA ARG A 98 -2.68 12.99 6.43
C ARG A 98 -3.80 13.52 7.31
N THR A 99 -4.46 14.59 6.90
CA THR A 99 -5.56 15.18 7.67
C THR A 99 -6.90 14.47 7.45
N ASN A 100 -7.00 13.68 6.38
CA ASN A 100 -8.27 13.14 5.90
C ASN A 100 -8.35 11.60 5.97
N ILE A 101 -7.22 10.89 5.93
CA ILE A 101 -7.14 9.43 5.91
C ILE A 101 -6.45 8.95 7.20
N PRO A 102 -7.18 8.32 8.13
CA PRO A 102 -6.63 7.85 9.41
C PRO A 102 -5.46 6.87 9.25
N ILE A 103 -5.59 5.91 8.33
CA ILE A 103 -4.59 4.87 8.10
C ILE A 103 -4.17 4.82 6.64
N ILE A 104 -2.85 4.86 6.39
CA ILE A 104 -2.28 4.56 5.08
C ILE A 104 -1.28 3.42 5.23
N VAL A 105 -1.46 2.36 4.45
CA VAL A 105 -0.58 1.20 4.44
C VAL A 105 0.04 1.06 3.07
N SER A 106 1.37 1.08 2.98
CA SER A 106 2.06 0.80 1.71
C SER A 106 2.80 -0.53 1.76
N SER A 107 3.13 -1.09 0.60
CA SER A 107 4.07 -2.20 0.47
C SER A 107 5.30 -1.77 -0.33
N SER A 108 6.48 -2.29 0.04
CA SER A 108 7.69 -2.14 -0.76
C SER A 108 8.60 -3.36 -0.68
N PRO A 109 9.31 -3.72 -1.77
CA PRO A 109 10.39 -4.71 -1.71
C PRO A 109 11.46 -4.38 -0.67
N SER A 110 11.74 -3.10 -0.44
CA SER A 110 12.68 -2.65 0.58
C SER A 110 12.38 -1.22 0.99
N TYR A 111 12.40 -0.97 2.30
CA TYR A 111 12.29 0.39 2.84
C TYR A 111 13.39 1.31 2.31
N LEU A 112 14.60 0.79 2.04
CA LEU A 112 15.75 1.58 1.60
C LEU A 112 15.69 2.00 0.12
N LEU A 113 14.85 1.36 -0.70
CA LEU A 113 14.68 1.71 -2.11
C LEU A 113 13.81 2.96 -2.32
N LEU A 114 13.08 3.35 -1.28
CA LEU A 114 12.18 4.48 -1.30
C LEU A 114 12.95 5.78 -1.18
N ASP A 115 12.39 6.81 -1.80
CA ASP A 115 12.87 8.16 -1.63
C ASP A 115 12.89 8.61 -0.15
N LYS A 116 13.77 9.54 0.20
CA LYS A 116 13.89 10.05 1.58
C LYS A 116 12.56 10.59 2.11
N ASP A 117 11.85 11.39 1.33
CA ASP A 117 10.62 12.04 1.79
C ASP A 117 9.51 11.02 1.95
N PHE A 118 9.44 10.06 1.02
CA PHE A 118 8.53 8.92 1.14
C PHE A 118 8.84 8.06 2.37
N ARG A 119 10.13 7.80 2.68
CA ARG A 119 10.53 7.08 3.91
C ARG A 119 10.12 7.82 5.18
N THR A 120 10.28 9.14 5.23
CA THR A 120 9.85 9.94 6.38
C THR A 120 8.32 9.95 6.56
N PHE A 121 7.58 9.61 5.51
CA PHE A 121 6.13 9.52 5.60
C PHE A 121 5.66 8.25 6.32
N PHE A 122 6.32 7.12 6.08
CA PHE A 122 5.87 5.82 6.57
C PHE A 122 6.70 5.30 7.75
N ASN A 123 6.01 4.85 8.80
CA ASN A 123 6.64 4.06 9.84
C ASN A 123 7.03 2.67 9.27
N PRO A 124 8.28 2.22 9.40
CA PRO A 124 8.68 0.91 8.92
C PRO A 124 7.97 -0.19 9.70
N ALA A 125 7.38 -1.15 8.97
CA ALA A 125 6.65 -2.27 9.55
C ALA A 125 7.09 -3.61 8.93
N PRO A 126 8.18 -4.25 9.43
CA PRO A 126 8.67 -5.49 8.87
C PRO A 126 7.72 -6.66 9.16
N ILE A 127 7.56 -7.56 8.19
CA ILE A 127 6.97 -8.88 8.43
C ILE A 127 7.97 -9.70 9.26
N LEU A 128 7.62 -10.00 10.50
CA LEU A 128 8.45 -10.78 11.42
C LEU A 128 8.34 -12.28 11.13
N ALA A 129 7.12 -12.75 10.88
CA ALA A 129 6.83 -14.16 10.65
C ALA A 129 5.58 -14.32 9.78
N LYS A 130 5.47 -15.47 9.13
CA LYS A 130 4.25 -15.93 8.47
C LYS A 130 4.07 -17.42 8.73
N ASN A 131 2.82 -17.84 8.92
CA ASN A 131 2.41 -19.24 8.87
C ASN A 131 1.27 -19.37 7.85
N ASP A 132 0.63 -20.54 7.76
CA ASP A 132 -0.43 -20.79 6.79
C ASP A 132 -1.73 -20.00 7.04
N LYS A 133 -1.88 -19.39 8.22
CA LYS A 133 -3.11 -18.69 8.65
C LYS A 133 -2.95 -17.17 8.79
N MET A 134 -1.75 -16.69 9.08
CA MET A 134 -1.51 -15.29 9.38
C MET A 134 -0.08 -14.82 9.13
N PHE A 135 0.05 -13.50 9.03
CA PHE A 135 1.30 -12.75 9.16
C PHE A 135 1.38 -12.10 10.54
N ILE A 136 2.60 -11.96 11.04
CA ILE A 136 2.93 -11.15 12.21
C ILE A 136 3.82 -10.01 11.73
N VAL A 137 3.34 -8.78 11.91
CA VAL A 137 4.02 -7.55 11.50
C VAL A 137 4.45 -6.79 12.74
N SER A 138 5.68 -6.28 12.77
CA SER A 138 6.11 -5.34 13.81
C SER A 138 5.70 -3.94 13.39
N LEU A 139 4.97 -3.22 14.23
CA LEU A 139 4.61 -1.83 13.99
C LEU A 139 4.86 -1.04 15.27
N MET A 140 5.85 -0.16 15.26
CA MET A 140 6.20 0.70 16.40
C MET A 140 6.38 -0.09 17.72
N GLY A 141 7.06 -1.24 17.65
CA GLY A 141 7.27 -2.12 18.81
C GLY A 141 6.08 -3.01 19.20
N LYS A 142 4.92 -2.87 18.54
CA LYS A 142 3.75 -3.74 18.74
C LYS A 142 3.66 -4.81 17.65
N LYS A 143 2.96 -5.90 17.95
CA LYS A 143 2.66 -6.97 16.98
C LYS A 143 1.27 -6.76 16.39
N LEU A 144 1.22 -6.54 15.08
CA LEU A 144 0.01 -6.48 14.27
C LEU A 144 -0.20 -7.85 13.63
N TYR A 145 -1.37 -8.46 13.88
CA TYR A 145 -1.70 -9.79 13.39
C TYR A 145 -2.64 -9.68 12.21
N VAL A 146 -2.27 -10.31 11.11
CA VAL A 146 -2.99 -10.18 9.84
C VAL A 146 -3.35 -11.55 9.33
N LYS A 147 -4.63 -11.87 9.27
CA LYS A 147 -5.08 -13.15 8.68
C LYS A 147 -4.75 -13.15 7.19
N HIS A 148 -4.42 -14.33 6.65
CA HIS A 148 -4.37 -14.45 5.19
C HIS A 148 -5.74 -14.15 4.60
N PRO A 149 -5.78 -13.49 3.44
CA PRO A 149 -7.03 -13.35 2.72
C PRO A 149 -7.56 -14.72 2.28
N THR A 150 -8.87 -14.85 2.15
CA THR A 150 -9.48 -16.03 1.57
C THR A 150 -9.04 -16.22 0.12
N ASP A 151 -8.96 -17.47 -0.34
CA ASP A 151 -8.54 -17.76 -1.71
C ASP A 151 -9.44 -17.07 -2.74
N LYS A 152 -10.75 -17.02 -2.47
CA LYS A 152 -11.73 -16.33 -3.30
C LYS A 152 -11.40 -14.83 -3.41
N PHE A 153 -11.15 -14.17 -2.27
CA PHE A 153 -10.81 -12.76 -2.24
C PHE A 153 -9.48 -12.47 -2.94
N ASN A 154 -8.45 -13.25 -2.63
CA ASN A 154 -7.12 -13.08 -3.22
C ASN A 154 -7.16 -13.31 -4.74
N LYS A 155 -7.95 -14.28 -5.23
CA LYS A 155 -8.15 -14.49 -6.67
C LYS A 155 -8.82 -13.29 -7.33
N GLN A 156 -9.84 -12.71 -6.72
CA GLN A 156 -10.52 -11.52 -7.24
C GLN A 156 -9.56 -10.33 -7.33
N GLU A 157 -8.78 -10.07 -6.29
CA GLU A 157 -7.81 -8.98 -6.28
C GLU A 157 -6.67 -9.19 -7.29
N ARG A 158 -6.19 -10.43 -7.47
CA ARG A 158 -5.24 -10.76 -8.55
C ARG A 158 -5.79 -10.49 -9.94
N LEU A 159 -7.07 -10.78 -10.18
CA LEU A 159 -7.70 -10.52 -11.47
C LEU A 159 -7.80 -9.02 -11.75
N LYS A 160 -8.16 -8.21 -10.74
CA LYS A 160 -8.16 -6.74 -10.84
C LYS A 160 -6.76 -6.19 -11.13
N GLU A 161 -5.76 -6.61 -10.36
CA GLU A 161 -4.36 -6.23 -10.55
C GLU A 161 -3.87 -6.57 -11.96
N ASN A 162 -4.15 -7.79 -12.45
CA ASN A 162 -3.72 -8.24 -13.77
C ASN A 162 -4.40 -7.46 -14.90
N ARG A 163 -5.67 -7.07 -14.73
CA ARG A 163 -6.36 -6.22 -15.69
C ARG A 163 -5.69 -4.85 -15.80
N GLY A 164 -5.44 -4.19 -14.67
CA GLY A 164 -4.75 -2.90 -14.66
C GLY A 164 -3.33 -2.99 -15.24
N ARG A 165 -2.59 -4.06 -14.95
CA ARG A 165 -1.27 -4.32 -15.57
C ARG A 165 -1.35 -4.46 -17.08
N LYS A 166 -2.36 -5.16 -17.60
CA LYS A 166 -2.56 -5.34 -19.03
C LYS A 166 -2.85 -4.00 -19.73
N GLU A 167 -3.69 -3.17 -19.12
CA GLU A 167 -3.99 -1.82 -19.63
C GLU A 167 -2.73 -0.93 -19.66
N ARG A 168 -1.93 -0.94 -18.58
CA ARG A 168 -0.64 -0.21 -18.54
C ARG A 168 0.37 -0.72 -19.57
N PHE A 169 0.45 -2.03 -19.77
CA PHE A 169 1.34 -2.63 -20.76
C PHE A 169 1.09 -2.06 -22.16
N TYR A 170 -0.18 -2.01 -22.59
CA TYR A 170 -0.52 -1.44 -23.91
C TYR A 170 -0.19 0.06 -23.98
N LYS A 171 -0.52 0.84 -22.94
CA LYS A 171 -0.19 2.27 -22.87
C LYS A 171 1.33 2.52 -23.02
N HIS A 172 2.16 1.71 -22.36
CA HIS A 172 3.61 1.81 -22.47
C HIS A 172 4.12 1.38 -23.84
N LEU A 173 3.57 0.32 -24.43
CA LEU A 173 3.93 -0.09 -25.79
C LEU A 173 3.65 1.02 -26.81
N ASP A 174 2.49 1.68 -26.71
CA ASP A 174 2.11 2.76 -27.63
C ASP A 174 3.02 3.98 -27.47
N THR A 175 3.37 4.32 -26.22
CA THR A 175 4.34 5.39 -25.93
C THR A 175 5.71 5.10 -26.56
N ILE A 176 6.19 3.85 -26.45
CA ILE A 176 7.47 3.43 -27.04
C ILE A 176 7.41 3.50 -28.58
N LYS A 177 6.33 3.04 -29.20
CA LYS A 177 6.15 3.11 -30.66
C LYS A 177 6.17 4.56 -31.16
N GLN A 178 5.40 5.45 -30.54
CA GLN A 178 5.36 6.87 -30.91
C GLN A 178 6.73 7.56 -30.74
N SER A 179 7.49 7.20 -29.70
CA SER A 179 8.84 7.75 -29.48
C SER A 179 9.84 7.34 -30.57
N LYS A 180 9.68 6.14 -31.14
CA LYS A 180 10.53 5.65 -32.25
C LYS A 180 10.17 6.31 -33.57
N GLU A 181 8.91 6.62 -33.81
CA GLU A 181 8.47 7.34 -35.02
C GLU A 181 8.96 8.79 -35.03
N LYS A 182 8.93 9.47 -33.87
CA LYS A 182 9.47 10.83 -33.74
C LYS A 182 10.99 10.93 -33.94
N LYS A 183 11.74 9.86 -33.70
CA LYS A 183 13.20 9.80 -33.95
C LYS A 183 13.57 9.48 -35.40
N LYS A 184 12.60 9.12 -36.23
CA LYS A 184 12.79 8.85 -37.68
C LYS A 184 12.44 10.05 -38.57
N LYS A 185 11.88 11.12 -37.99
CA LYS A 185 11.67 12.42 -38.62
C LYS A 185 12.77 13.37 -38.18
#